data_AF-A0A926AQY7-F1
#
_entry.id   AF-A0A926AQY7-F1
#
_cell.length_a   1.000
_cell.length_b   1.000
_cell.length_c   1.000
_cell.angle_alpha   90.00
_cell.angle_beta   90.00
_cell.angle_gamma   90.00
#
_symmetry.space_group_name_H-M   'P 1'
#
loop_
_entity.id
_entity.type
_entity.pdbx_description
1 polymer ?
#
loop_
_entity_poly.entity_id
_entity_poly.type
_entity_poly.pdbx_seq_one_letter_code
_entity_poly.pdbx_strand_id
1 'polypeptide(L)'
;MPPSSSAAAIQSRFASEQVNICEYVEFVGWVSAIDDSEVDEINDTLKESGLTCISTRPYDRLEEPFSRTEITTLLASLDAVAPLVDQLIADRDGQVAMLRPFTPAESVARRADLFNEWIYYFFNWLPKWPSDEDKANALRHALYEAEDFDTDEDDPEDTPDHLRLLIEEALETAVPLRMKSSIASLQHVLERFARLRFSARLETPDAEINILRQGFILLMTAFDAAVFDLTRVTLRKDFFRLIAKFGRQEKMAMEKLSHFTSFDEFRDQTIEEQLKTFYVKDLLFVIKELGVNCVDETNGCGFINLIELVMRRNVHVHNRGLVDERYLERDSNRKPKYNLHNLQLGDVAHIDSSYWEQANLLCKQCIDRLTAWATDPLV
;
A
#
# COMPACT_ATOMS: atom_id res chain seq x y z
N MET A 1 -8.98 13.74 33.51
CA MET A 1 -7.77 13.14 32.90
C MET A 1 -7.97 11.64 32.84
N PRO A 2 -7.58 10.95 31.75
CA PRO A 2 -7.57 9.49 31.75
C PRO A 2 -6.65 8.99 32.87
N PRO A 3 -6.96 7.84 33.50
CA PRO A 3 -6.11 7.27 34.55
C PRO A 3 -4.69 7.11 34.01
N SER A 4 -3.68 7.49 34.81
CA SER A 4 -2.29 7.35 34.41
C SER A 4 -1.99 5.88 34.12
N SER A 5 -1.77 5.53 32.85
CA SER A 5 -1.33 4.19 32.47
C SER A 5 -0.06 3.85 33.24
N SER A 6 -0.02 2.68 33.86
CA SER A 6 1.18 2.20 34.54
C SER A 6 2.31 1.99 33.53
N ALA A 7 3.56 1.99 33.99
CA ALA A 7 4.71 1.71 33.13
C ALA A 7 4.57 0.36 32.38
N ALA A 8 4.04 -0.66 33.06
CA ALA A 8 3.74 -1.97 32.47
C ALA A 8 2.65 -1.89 31.39
N ALA A 9 1.60 -1.08 31.60
CA ALA A 9 0.56 -0.88 30.59
C ALA A 9 1.10 -0.17 29.34
N ILE A 10 2.00 0.81 29.52
CA ILE A 10 2.65 1.51 28.39
C ILE A 10 3.56 0.55 27.61
N GLN A 11 4.36 -0.26 28.30
CA GLN A 11 5.20 -1.29 27.67
C GLN A 11 4.36 -2.28 26.88
N SER A 12 3.28 -2.80 27.48
CA SER A 12 2.37 -3.73 26.82
C SER A 12 1.69 -3.12 25.61
N ARG A 13 1.30 -1.84 25.68
CA ARG A 13 0.72 -1.12 24.53
C ARG A 13 1.74 -1.02 23.40
N PHE A 14 2.95 -0.54 23.69
CA PHE A 14 4.02 -0.43 22.68
C PHE A 14 4.36 -1.79 22.05
N ALA A 15 4.49 -2.85 22.86
CA ALA A 15 4.77 -4.18 22.36
C ALA A 15 3.65 -4.70 21.42
N SER A 16 2.38 -4.46 21.77
CA SER A 16 1.25 -4.81 20.91
C SER A 16 1.23 -3.98 19.63
N GLU A 17 1.49 -2.68 19.70
CA GLU A 17 1.58 -1.81 18.53
C GLU A 17 2.71 -2.24 17.61
N GLN A 18 3.89 -2.56 18.16
CA GLN A 18 5.02 -3.07 17.40
C GLN A 18 4.67 -4.35 16.64
N VAL A 19 4.03 -5.33 17.31
CA VAL A 19 3.59 -6.58 16.66
C VAL A 19 2.61 -6.29 15.53
N ASN A 20 1.59 -5.46 15.77
CA ASN A 20 0.59 -5.11 14.75
C ASN A 20 1.23 -4.38 13.55
N ILE A 21 2.25 -3.54 13.78
CA ILE A 21 2.97 -2.85 12.70
C ILE A 21 3.80 -3.86 11.88
N CYS A 22 4.48 -4.80 12.53
CA CYS A 22 5.20 -5.87 11.83
C CYS A 22 4.25 -6.72 10.99
N GLU A 23 3.13 -7.16 11.56
CA GLU A 23 2.10 -7.93 10.84
C GLU A 23 1.53 -7.14 9.66
N TYR A 24 1.31 -5.82 9.82
CA TYR A 24 0.88 -4.96 8.72
C TYR A 24 1.92 -4.88 7.60
N VAL A 25 3.20 -4.71 7.93
CA VAL A 25 4.30 -4.68 6.95
C VAL A 25 4.42 -6.03 6.22
N GLU A 26 4.31 -7.14 6.94
CA GLU A 26 4.34 -8.47 6.31
C GLU A 26 3.12 -8.69 5.41
N PHE A 27 1.92 -8.36 5.90
CA PHE A 27 0.68 -8.52 5.16
C PHE A 27 0.67 -7.68 3.87
N VAL A 28 0.97 -6.38 3.97
CA VAL A 28 0.98 -5.52 2.78
C VAL A 28 2.13 -5.93 1.85
N GLY A 29 3.26 -6.41 2.37
CA GLY A 29 4.34 -6.95 1.55
C GLY A 29 3.89 -8.16 0.75
N TRP A 30 3.18 -9.09 1.39
CA TRP A 30 2.63 -10.28 0.73
C TRP A 30 1.54 -9.95 -0.30
N VAL A 31 0.57 -9.10 0.04
CA VAL A 31 -0.53 -8.71 -0.88
C VAL A 31 -0.05 -7.86 -2.05
N SER A 32 1.06 -7.13 -1.87
CA SER A 32 1.61 -6.26 -2.92
C SER A 32 2.62 -6.96 -3.82
N ALA A 33 2.99 -8.21 -3.51
CA ALA A 33 3.87 -8.98 -4.36
C ALA A 33 3.25 -9.14 -5.76
N ILE A 34 4.07 -8.95 -6.79
CA ILE A 34 3.63 -9.15 -8.17
C ILE A 34 3.57 -10.65 -8.45
N ASP A 35 2.37 -11.14 -8.79
CA ASP A 35 2.11 -12.53 -9.12
C ASP A 35 2.34 -12.78 -10.62
N ASP A 36 3.08 -13.84 -10.96
CA ASP A 36 3.31 -14.23 -12.36
C ASP A 36 2.01 -14.60 -13.08
N SER A 37 1.05 -15.21 -12.39
CA SER A 37 -0.24 -15.56 -12.97
C SER A 37 -1.00 -14.32 -13.45
N GLU A 38 -0.86 -13.19 -12.73
CA GLU A 38 -1.41 -11.91 -13.18
C GLU A 38 -0.71 -11.41 -14.45
N VAL A 39 0.61 -11.52 -14.52
CA VAL A 39 1.39 -11.11 -15.71
C VAL A 39 1.05 -11.99 -16.91
N ASP A 40 0.86 -13.29 -16.71
CA ASP A 40 0.49 -14.25 -17.74
C ASP A 40 -0.92 -13.99 -18.28
N GLU A 41 -1.91 -13.79 -17.41
CA GLU A 41 -3.29 -13.46 -17.81
C GLU A 41 -3.37 -12.15 -18.62
N ILE A 42 -2.57 -11.16 -18.23
CA ILE A 42 -2.39 -9.92 -18.99
C ILE A 42 -1.82 -10.23 -20.37
N ASN A 43 -0.76 -11.03 -20.44
CA ASN A 43 -0.09 -11.37 -21.69
C ASN A 43 -0.96 -12.18 -22.64
N ASP A 44 -1.79 -13.09 -22.13
CA ASP A 44 -2.77 -13.81 -22.92
C ASP A 44 -3.78 -12.84 -23.55
N THR A 45 -4.30 -11.89 -22.77
CA THR A 45 -5.24 -10.88 -23.28
C THR A 45 -4.60 -9.97 -24.33
N LEU A 46 -3.34 -9.55 -24.11
CA LEU A 46 -2.57 -8.74 -25.06
C LEU A 46 -2.34 -9.51 -26.37
N LYS A 47 -1.91 -10.78 -26.27
CA LYS A 47 -1.62 -11.65 -27.41
C LYS A 47 -2.86 -11.93 -28.24
N GLU A 48 -3.99 -12.24 -27.60
CA GLU A 48 -5.28 -12.41 -28.27
C GLU A 48 -5.75 -11.14 -28.99
N SER A 49 -5.29 -9.97 -28.53
CA SER A 49 -5.57 -8.68 -29.15
C SER A 49 -4.52 -8.25 -30.17
N GLY A 50 -3.52 -9.09 -30.46
CA GLY A 50 -2.43 -8.81 -31.40
C GLY A 50 -1.42 -7.77 -30.91
N LEU A 51 -1.36 -7.53 -29.60
CA LEU A 51 -0.43 -6.59 -28.97
C LEU A 51 0.83 -7.29 -28.48
N THR A 52 1.91 -6.53 -28.35
CA THR A 52 3.17 -7.00 -27.77
C THR A 52 2.96 -7.34 -26.30
N CYS A 53 3.44 -8.52 -25.89
CA CYS A 53 3.43 -8.95 -24.50
C CYS A 53 4.39 -8.09 -23.65
N ILE A 54 4.04 -7.94 -22.37
CA ILE A 54 4.90 -7.32 -21.36
C ILE A 54 5.96 -8.33 -20.88
N SER A 55 7.01 -7.82 -20.24
CA SER A 55 8.13 -8.66 -19.78
C SER A 55 7.64 -9.67 -18.75
N THR A 56 7.90 -10.95 -19.00
CA THR A 56 7.78 -12.02 -18.00
C THR A 56 9.13 -12.32 -17.39
N ARG A 57 9.12 -13.07 -16.28
CA ARG A 57 10.34 -13.64 -15.72
C ARG A 57 10.58 -15.06 -16.25
N PRO A 58 11.79 -15.61 -16.08
CA PRO A 58 12.08 -16.98 -16.49
C PRO A 58 11.40 -17.99 -15.54
N TYR A 59 10.97 -19.12 -16.13
CA TYR A 59 10.12 -20.14 -15.49
C TYR A 59 10.73 -20.79 -14.24
N ASP A 60 12.05 -20.79 -14.10
CA ASP A 60 12.76 -21.39 -12.98
C ASP A 60 12.63 -20.61 -11.67
N ARG A 61 12.04 -19.41 -11.68
CA ARG A 61 11.94 -18.54 -10.50
C ARG A 61 10.52 -18.33 -9.98
N LEU A 62 9.53 -19.08 -10.50
CA LEU A 62 8.12 -19.29 -10.09
C LEU A 62 7.69 -18.82 -8.67
N GLU A 63 8.50 -19.15 -7.67
CA GLU A 63 8.15 -19.02 -6.25
C GLU A 63 8.84 -17.83 -5.56
N GLU A 64 9.74 -17.13 -6.25
CA GLU A 64 10.49 -16.01 -5.70
C GLU A 64 9.76 -14.67 -5.89
N PRO A 65 9.95 -13.68 -5.02
CA PRO A 65 9.53 -12.30 -5.29
C PRO A 65 10.26 -11.71 -6.51
N PHE A 66 9.63 -10.78 -7.22
CA PHE A 66 10.30 -10.05 -8.29
C PHE A 66 11.49 -9.25 -7.74
N SER A 67 12.65 -9.39 -8.38
CA SER A 67 13.81 -8.55 -8.08
C SER A 67 13.60 -7.12 -8.59
N ARG A 68 14.35 -6.15 -8.04
CA ARG A 68 14.30 -4.75 -8.47
C ARG A 68 14.53 -4.57 -9.97
N THR A 69 15.44 -5.36 -10.54
CA THR A 69 15.71 -5.33 -11.99
C THR A 69 14.52 -5.85 -12.79
N GLU A 70 13.92 -6.97 -12.36
CA GLU A 70 12.73 -7.52 -13.01
C GLU A 70 11.54 -6.55 -12.93
N ILE A 71 11.30 -5.93 -11.76
CA ILE A 71 10.30 -4.87 -11.60
C ILE A 71 10.56 -3.72 -12.57
N THR A 72 11.81 -3.25 -12.66
CA THR A 72 12.17 -2.13 -13.54
C THR A 72 11.92 -2.46 -15.01
N THR A 73 12.29 -3.67 -15.44
CA THR A 73 12.05 -4.15 -16.80
C THR A 73 10.56 -4.33 -17.09
N LEU A 74 9.80 -4.89 -16.13
CA LEU A 74 8.36 -5.03 -16.20
C LEU A 74 7.71 -3.65 -16.38
N LEU A 75 7.99 -2.68 -15.50
CA LEU A 75 7.44 -1.33 -15.57
C LEU A 75 7.75 -0.64 -16.91
N ALA A 76 8.98 -0.77 -17.41
CA ALA A 76 9.34 -0.23 -18.72
C ALA A 76 8.51 -0.84 -19.86
N SER A 77 8.23 -2.15 -19.79
CA SER A 77 7.34 -2.81 -20.76
C SER A 77 5.88 -2.37 -20.62
N LEU A 78 5.38 -2.15 -19.39
CA LEU A 78 4.04 -1.60 -19.16
C LEU A 78 3.88 -0.21 -19.80
N ASP A 79 4.89 0.65 -19.63
CA ASP A 79 4.87 2.01 -20.17
C ASP A 79 4.95 2.04 -21.69
N ALA A 80 5.59 1.04 -22.30
CA ALA A 80 5.63 0.88 -23.76
C ALA A 80 4.30 0.37 -24.34
N VAL A 81 3.62 -0.56 -23.65
CA VAL A 81 2.41 -1.22 -24.16
C VAL A 81 1.13 -0.44 -23.84
N ALA A 82 1.06 0.27 -22.70
CA ALA A 82 -0.16 0.97 -22.27
C ALA A 82 -0.75 1.93 -23.33
N PRO A 83 0.03 2.81 -23.99
CA PRO A 83 -0.51 3.69 -25.03
C PRO A 83 -1.10 2.93 -26.24
N LEU A 84 -0.58 1.74 -26.53
CA LEU A 84 -1.09 0.90 -27.63
C LEU A 84 -2.43 0.26 -27.25
N VAL A 85 -2.60 -0.14 -26.00
CA VAL A 85 -3.86 -0.65 -25.47
C VAL A 85 -4.93 0.46 -25.47
N ASP A 86 -4.58 1.66 -24.98
CA ASP A 86 -5.47 2.83 -24.98
C ASP A 86 -5.94 3.18 -26.40
N GLN A 87 -5.02 3.23 -27.37
CA GLN A 87 -5.36 3.51 -28.76
C GLN A 87 -6.29 2.43 -29.34
N LEU A 88 -6.00 1.14 -29.08
CA LEU A 88 -6.82 0.04 -29.56
C LEU A 88 -8.23 0.07 -28.96
N ILE A 89 -8.38 0.43 -27.69
CA ILE A 89 -9.68 0.64 -27.05
C ILE A 89 -10.43 1.77 -27.76
N ALA A 90 -9.80 2.93 -27.95
CA ALA A 90 -10.43 4.07 -28.60
C ALA A 90 -10.90 3.75 -30.03
N ASP A 91 -10.06 3.06 -30.81
CA ASP A 91 -10.38 2.64 -32.19
C ASP A 91 -11.55 1.64 -32.22
N ARG A 92 -11.59 0.70 -31.27
CA ARG A 92 -12.66 -0.30 -31.17
C ARG A 92 -13.96 0.31 -30.66
N ASP A 93 -13.90 1.20 -29.67
CA ASP A 93 -15.06 1.95 -29.18
C ASP A 93 -15.69 2.78 -30.30
N GLY A 94 -14.86 3.46 -31.11
CA GLY A 94 -15.32 4.20 -32.28
C GLY A 94 -16.07 3.32 -33.28
N GLN A 95 -15.57 2.10 -33.55
CA GLN A 95 -16.23 1.13 -34.43
C GLN A 95 -17.55 0.62 -33.85
N VAL A 96 -17.58 0.29 -32.55
CA VAL A 96 -18.81 -0.15 -31.88
C VAL A 96 -19.86 0.95 -31.85
N ALA A 97 -19.47 2.22 -31.68
CA ALA A 97 -20.39 3.36 -31.69
C ALA A 97 -21.04 3.60 -33.06
N MET A 98 -20.42 3.15 -34.15
CA MET A 98 -21.01 3.18 -35.49
C MET A 98 -22.04 2.06 -35.72
N LEU A 99 -22.06 1.03 -34.87
CA LEU A 99 -23.06 -0.03 -34.96
C LEU A 99 -24.41 0.51 -34.51
N ARG A 100 -25.45 0.17 -35.26
CA ARG A 100 -26.82 0.62 -34.99
C ARG A 100 -27.25 0.12 -33.60
N PRO A 101 -27.87 0.96 -32.76
CA PRO A 101 -28.52 0.50 -31.55
C PRO A 101 -29.56 -0.58 -31.92
N PHE A 102 -29.44 -1.75 -31.31
CA PHE A 102 -30.38 -2.84 -31.57
C PHE A 102 -31.75 -2.51 -30.98
N THR A 103 -32.79 -2.72 -31.77
CA THR A 103 -34.18 -2.69 -31.33
C THR A 103 -34.83 -3.94 -31.94
N PRO A 104 -35.12 -4.98 -31.14
CA PRO A 104 -35.64 -6.23 -31.68
C PRO A 104 -36.97 -5.97 -32.39
N ALA A 105 -37.19 -6.68 -33.50
CA ALA A 105 -38.50 -6.67 -34.13
C ALA A 105 -39.57 -7.24 -33.17
N GLU A 106 -40.83 -6.84 -33.35
CA GLU A 106 -41.93 -7.32 -32.50
C GLU A 106 -42.07 -8.85 -32.54
N SER A 107 -41.73 -9.47 -33.68
CA SER A 107 -41.68 -10.94 -33.84
C SER A 107 -40.58 -11.59 -32.99
N VAL A 108 -39.41 -10.98 -32.88
CA VAL A 108 -38.30 -11.48 -32.04
C VAL A 108 -38.60 -11.31 -30.56
N ALA A 109 -39.29 -10.22 -30.19
CA ALA A 109 -39.70 -9.98 -28.81
C ALA A 109 -40.65 -11.05 -28.24
N ARG A 110 -41.41 -11.75 -29.10
CA ARG A 110 -42.32 -12.84 -28.68
C ARG A 110 -41.59 -14.13 -28.32
N ARG A 111 -40.36 -14.33 -28.83
CA ARG A 111 -39.49 -15.50 -28.57
C ARG A 111 -38.17 -15.09 -27.92
N ALA A 112 -38.27 -14.27 -26.88
CA ALA A 112 -37.10 -13.69 -26.21
C ALA A 112 -36.16 -14.74 -25.61
N ASP A 113 -36.67 -15.89 -25.19
CA ASP A 113 -35.91 -17.04 -24.70
C ASP A 113 -34.99 -17.61 -25.78
N LEU A 114 -35.55 -18.04 -26.91
CA LEU A 114 -34.78 -18.60 -28.02
C LEU A 114 -33.81 -17.58 -28.62
N PHE A 115 -34.23 -16.31 -28.70
CA PHE A 115 -33.37 -15.21 -29.14
C PHE A 115 -32.12 -15.07 -28.25
N ASN A 116 -32.28 -15.15 -26.92
CA ASN A 116 -31.16 -15.09 -25.98
C ASN A 116 -30.23 -16.30 -26.10
N GLU A 117 -30.78 -17.49 -26.37
CA GLU A 117 -29.98 -18.70 -26.61
C GLU A 117 -29.08 -18.53 -27.85
N TRP A 118 -29.62 -18.01 -28.95
CA TRP A 118 -28.82 -17.73 -30.15
C TRP A 118 -27.80 -16.62 -29.93
N ILE A 119 -28.13 -15.57 -29.17
CA ILE A 119 -27.12 -14.56 -28.77
C ILE A 119 -25.98 -15.23 -28.01
N TYR A 120 -26.30 -16.08 -27.03
CA TYR A 120 -25.30 -16.78 -26.23
C TYR A 120 -24.44 -17.73 -27.09
N TYR A 121 -25.08 -18.46 -28.01
CA TYR A 121 -24.41 -19.31 -28.99
C TYR A 121 -23.39 -18.49 -29.81
N PHE A 122 -23.81 -17.40 -30.43
CA PHE A 122 -22.93 -16.55 -31.21
C PHE A 122 -21.85 -15.89 -30.36
N PHE A 123 -22.14 -15.48 -29.13
CA PHE A 123 -21.17 -14.86 -28.24
C PHE A 123 -19.99 -15.80 -27.93
N ASN A 124 -20.24 -17.09 -27.77
CA ASN A 124 -19.22 -18.10 -27.50
C ASN A 124 -18.48 -18.55 -28.76
N TRP A 125 -19.15 -18.55 -29.91
CA TRP A 125 -18.59 -19.02 -31.17
C TRP A 125 -17.77 -17.95 -31.90
N LEU A 126 -18.21 -16.69 -31.86
CA LEU A 126 -17.55 -15.61 -32.56
C LEU A 126 -16.17 -15.26 -31.94
N PRO A 127 -15.16 -14.95 -32.77
CA PRO A 127 -13.93 -14.37 -32.26
C PRO A 127 -14.21 -13.00 -31.62
N LYS A 128 -13.27 -12.51 -30.80
CA LYS A 128 -13.40 -11.21 -30.10
C LYS A 128 -13.66 -10.03 -31.04
N TRP A 129 -13.12 -10.11 -32.26
CA TRP A 129 -13.31 -9.11 -33.32
C TRP A 129 -13.73 -9.81 -34.62
N PRO A 130 -15.03 -10.09 -34.81
CA PRO A 130 -15.49 -10.89 -35.94
C PRO A 130 -15.43 -10.10 -37.25
N SER A 131 -14.73 -10.68 -38.23
CA SER A 131 -14.78 -10.24 -39.61
C SER A 131 -16.15 -10.57 -40.24
N ASP A 132 -16.43 -10.01 -41.42
CA ASP A 132 -17.66 -10.35 -42.13
C ASP A 132 -17.70 -11.82 -42.59
N GLU A 133 -16.52 -12.42 -42.81
CA GLU A 133 -16.40 -13.85 -43.08
C GLU A 133 -16.74 -14.69 -41.85
N ASP A 134 -16.29 -14.29 -40.65
CA ASP A 134 -16.63 -14.96 -39.40
C ASP A 134 -18.14 -14.91 -39.13
N LYS A 135 -18.77 -13.74 -39.34
CA LYS A 135 -20.22 -13.57 -39.21
C LYS A 135 -20.98 -14.46 -40.19
N ALA A 136 -20.54 -14.51 -41.45
CA ALA A 136 -21.17 -15.35 -42.47
C ALA A 136 -21.01 -16.85 -42.16
N ASN A 137 -19.85 -17.26 -41.65
CA ASN A 137 -19.61 -18.64 -41.20
C ASN A 137 -20.49 -19.00 -39.99
N ALA A 138 -20.58 -18.10 -39.01
CA ALA A 138 -21.42 -18.28 -37.83
C ALA A 138 -22.88 -18.46 -38.22
N LEU A 139 -23.39 -17.58 -39.09
CA LEU A 139 -24.76 -17.64 -39.56
C LEU A 139 -25.07 -18.95 -40.28
N ARG A 140 -24.19 -19.38 -41.20
CA ARG A 140 -24.36 -20.66 -41.90
C ARG A 140 -24.43 -21.84 -40.94
N HIS A 141 -23.57 -21.86 -39.93
CA HIS A 141 -23.55 -22.92 -38.94
C HIS A 141 -24.81 -22.90 -38.06
N ALA A 142 -25.24 -21.72 -37.61
CA ALA A 142 -26.44 -21.58 -36.79
C ALA A 142 -27.70 -22.01 -37.57
N LEU A 143 -27.81 -21.65 -38.86
CA LEU A 143 -28.92 -22.08 -39.70
C LEU A 143 -28.93 -23.59 -39.91
N TYR A 144 -27.76 -24.22 -40.05
CA TYR A 144 -27.66 -25.68 -40.13
C TYR A 144 -28.09 -26.37 -38.83
N GLU A 145 -27.64 -25.88 -37.68
CA GLU A 145 -28.07 -26.39 -36.36
C GLU A 145 -29.58 -26.19 -36.13
N ALA A 146 -30.14 -25.10 -36.64
CA ALA A 146 -31.56 -24.78 -36.54
C ALA A 146 -32.45 -25.72 -37.37
N GLU A 147 -31.95 -26.31 -38.46
CA GLU A 147 -32.68 -27.31 -39.26
C GLU A 147 -32.91 -28.63 -38.50
N ASP A 148 -32.08 -28.91 -37.48
CA ASP A 148 -32.21 -30.09 -36.62
C ASP A 148 -33.16 -29.87 -35.42
N PHE A 149 -33.66 -28.65 -35.21
CA PHE A 149 -34.70 -28.38 -34.20
C PHE A 149 -36.06 -28.88 -34.71
N ASP A 150 -36.65 -29.81 -33.97
CA ASP A 150 -37.99 -30.34 -34.22
C ASP A 150 -39.01 -29.18 -34.06
N THR A 151 -39.48 -28.62 -35.18
CA THR A 151 -40.49 -27.55 -35.16
C THR A 151 -41.81 -28.14 -34.69
N ASP A 152 -42.37 -27.63 -33.59
CA ASP A 152 -43.73 -27.97 -33.17
C ASP A 152 -44.70 -27.48 -34.27
N GLU A 153 -45.23 -28.40 -35.09
CA GLU A 153 -46.09 -28.09 -36.24
C GLU A 153 -47.37 -27.29 -35.88
N ASP A 154 -47.67 -27.15 -34.58
CA ASP A 154 -48.84 -26.47 -34.04
C ASP A 154 -48.61 -24.96 -33.73
N ASP A 155 -47.37 -24.44 -33.77
CA ASP A 155 -47.11 -23.00 -33.60
C ASP A 155 -47.02 -22.28 -34.96
N PRO A 156 -48.01 -21.43 -35.33
CA PRO A 156 -47.99 -20.70 -36.59
C PRO A 156 -46.84 -19.67 -36.72
N GLU A 157 -46.10 -19.39 -35.64
CA GLU A 157 -44.90 -18.56 -35.64
C GLU A 157 -43.59 -19.36 -35.88
N ASP A 158 -43.63 -20.70 -35.91
CA ASP A 158 -42.49 -21.60 -36.19
C ASP A 158 -42.27 -21.84 -37.69
N THR A 159 -42.32 -20.77 -38.49
CA THR A 159 -41.91 -20.89 -39.90
C THR A 159 -40.39 -20.75 -40.04
N PRO A 160 -39.75 -21.46 -40.99
CA PRO A 160 -38.31 -21.34 -41.24
C PRO A 160 -37.84 -19.90 -41.47
N ASP A 161 -38.68 -19.07 -42.07
CA ASP A 161 -38.38 -17.66 -42.33
C ASP A 161 -38.33 -16.81 -41.04
N HIS A 162 -39.21 -17.08 -40.06
CA HIS A 162 -39.18 -16.39 -38.77
C HIS A 162 -37.97 -16.80 -37.94
N LEU A 163 -37.63 -18.10 -37.93
CA LEU A 163 -36.45 -18.61 -37.23
C LEU A 163 -35.16 -18.03 -37.83
N ARG A 164 -35.07 -17.97 -39.16
CA ARG A 164 -33.94 -17.33 -39.84
C ARG A 164 -33.79 -15.86 -39.45
N LEU A 165 -34.88 -15.09 -39.45
CA LEU A 165 -34.85 -13.69 -39.04
C LEU A 165 -34.39 -13.53 -37.59
N LEU A 166 -34.88 -14.39 -36.69
CA LEU A 166 -34.48 -14.40 -35.29
C LEU A 166 -32.97 -14.68 -35.12
N ILE A 167 -32.43 -15.65 -35.85
CA ILE A 167 -30.99 -15.98 -35.84
C ILE A 167 -30.16 -14.83 -36.41
N GLU A 168 -30.59 -14.20 -37.51
CA GLU A 168 -29.92 -13.04 -38.10
C GLU A 168 -29.91 -11.84 -37.12
N GLU A 169 -31.04 -11.52 -36.48
CA GLU A 169 -31.12 -10.48 -35.45
C GLU A 169 -30.27 -10.82 -34.21
N ALA A 170 -30.21 -12.10 -33.82
CA ALA A 170 -29.39 -12.56 -32.69
C ALA A 170 -27.90 -12.38 -32.99
N LEU A 171 -27.47 -12.68 -34.22
CA LEU A 171 -26.10 -12.44 -34.68
C LEU A 171 -25.77 -10.94 -34.69
N GLU A 172 -26.65 -10.11 -35.24
CA GLU A 172 -26.49 -8.65 -35.24
C GLU A 172 -26.38 -8.07 -33.83
N THR A 173 -27.03 -8.69 -32.84
CA THR A 173 -26.95 -8.32 -31.43
C THR A 173 -25.70 -8.87 -30.76
N ALA A 174 -25.30 -10.10 -31.06
CA ALA A 174 -24.15 -10.76 -30.45
C ALA A 174 -22.82 -10.11 -30.84
N VAL A 175 -22.68 -9.64 -32.08
CA VAL A 175 -21.46 -8.97 -32.58
C VAL A 175 -21.05 -7.76 -31.71
N PRO A 176 -21.87 -6.72 -31.51
CA PRO A 176 -21.52 -5.58 -30.67
C PRO A 176 -21.30 -5.98 -29.20
N LEU A 177 -22.03 -6.97 -28.67
CA LEU A 177 -21.80 -7.48 -27.32
C LEU A 177 -20.42 -8.12 -27.18
N ARG A 178 -20.03 -8.94 -28.15
CA ARG A 178 -18.73 -9.60 -28.20
C ARG A 178 -17.59 -8.59 -28.30
N MET A 179 -17.74 -7.60 -29.17
CA MET A 179 -16.80 -6.49 -29.32
C MET A 179 -16.65 -5.68 -28.02
N LYS A 180 -17.76 -5.33 -27.36
CA LYS A 180 -17.76 -4.64 -26.05
C LYS A 180 -17.07 -5.46 -24.97
N SER A 181 -17.31 -6.78 -24.92
CA SER A 181 -16.62 -7.68 -24.00
C SER A 181 -15.11 -7.67 -24.23
N SER A 182 -14.65 -7.66 -25.48
CA SER A 182 -13.22 -7.54 -25.79
C SER A 182 -12.62 -6.20 -25.36
N ILE A 183 -13.37 -5.10 -25.52
CA ILE A 183 -12.95 -3.77 -25.03
C ILE A 183 -12.83 -3.79 -23.51
N ALA A 184 -13.82 -4.36 -22.81
CA ALA A 184 -13.80 -4.50 -21.35
C ALA A 184 -12.58 -5.33 -20.88
N SER A 185 -12.19 -6.39 -21.58
CA SER A 185 -10.96 -7.13 -21.26
C SER A 185 -9.70 -6.27 -21.38
N LEU A 186 -9.61 -5.40 -22.40
CA LEU A 186 -8.47 -4.48 -22.55
C LEU A 186 -8.47 -3.37 -21.50
N GLN A 187 -9.65 -2.85 -21.13
CA GLN A 187 -9.78 -1.90 -20.01
C GLN A 187 -9.32 -2.54 -18.70
N HIS A 188 -9.70 -3.81 -18.47
CA HIS A 188 -9.24 -4.56 -17.32
C HIS A 188 -7.71 -4.72 -17.31
N VAL A 189 -7.07 -4.93 -18.47
CA VAL A 189 -5.60 -4.95 -18.58
C VAL A 189 -4.98 -3.61 -18.13
N LEU A 190 -5.56 -2.47 -18.52
CA LEU A 190 -5.07 -1.15 -18.07
C LEU A 190 -5.22 -0.94 -16.57
N GLU A 191 -6.33 -1.39 -15.98
CA GLU A 191 -6.54 -1.39 -14.54
C GLU A 191 -5.46 -2.22 -13.82
N ARG A 192 -5.13 -3.40 -14.36
CA ARG A 192 -4.07 -4.25 -13.82
C ARG A 192 -2.68 -3.63 -14.02
N PHE A 193 -2.42 -2.93 -15.12
CA PHE A 193 -1.19 -2.15 -15.26
C PHE A 193 -1.05 -1.09 -14.17
N ALA A 194 -2.14 -0.39 -13.82
CA ALA A 194 -2.14 0.57 -12.72
C ALA A 194 -1.86 -0.11 -11.37
N ARG A 195 -2.44 -1.30 -11.14
CA ARG A 195 -2.19 -2.12 -9.95
C ARG A 195 -0.73 -2.56 -9.85
N LEU A 196 -0.16 -3.12 -10.90
CA LEU A 196 1.25 -3.53 -10.96
C LEU A 196 2.20 -2.36 -10.71
N ARG A 197 1.92 -1.18 -11.29
CA ARG A 197 2.68 0.05 -10.99
C ARG A 197 2.60 0.43 -9.52
N PHE A 198 1.43 0.31 -8.92
CA PHE A 198 1.24 0.61 -7.51
C PHE A 198 2.03 -0.37 -6.61
N SER A 199 1.90 -1.67 -6.86
CA SER A 199 2.68 -2.73 -6.19
C SER A 199 4.18 -2.48 -6.27
N ALA A 200 4.71 -2.22 -7.46
CA ALA A 200 6.12 -1.91 -7.66
C ALA A 200 6.59 -0.69 -6.85
N ARG A 201 5.74 0.33 -6.70
CA ARG A 201 6.05 1.51 -5.87
C ARG A 201 6.06 1.19 -4.38
N LEU A 202 5.28 0.23 -3.89
CA LEU A 202 5.31 -0.19 -2.48
C LEU A 202 6.64 -0.88 -2.11
N GLU A 203 7.26 -1.56 -3.07
CA GLU A 203 8.54 -2.26 -2.88
C GLU A 203 9.76 -1.37 -3.18
N THR A 204 9.59 -0.31 -3.98
CA THR A 204 10.69 0.58 -4.34
C THR A 204 11.16 1.40 -3.13
N PRO A 205 12.43 1.31 -2.69
CA PRO A 205 12.92 1.98 -1.48
C PRO A 205 12.80 3.52 -1.50
N ASP A 206 12.81 4.11 -2.69
CA ASP A 206 12.83 5.55 -2.92
C ASP A 206 11.42 6.13 -2.99
N ALA A 207 10.41 5.26 -3.05
CA ALA A 207 9.03 5.67 -3.16
C ALA A 207 8.48 6.15 -1.81
N GLU A 208 7.67 7.20 -1.87
CA GLU A 208 6.99 7.76 -0.70
C GLU A 208 6.06 6.74 -0.01
N ILE A 209 5.49 5.80 -0.77
CA ILE A 209 4.61 4.76 -0.27
C ILE A 209 5.35 3.47 0.09
N ASN A 210 6.68 3.46 0.07
CA ASN A 210 7.46 2.28 0.42
C ASN A 210 7.02 1.70 1.77
N ILE A 211 6.74 0.40 1.79
CA ILE A 211 6.12 -0.26 2.93
C ILE A 211 6.99 -0.22 4.18
N LEU A 212 8.30 -0.46 4.06
CA LEU A 212 9.24 -0.42 5.17
C LEU A 212 9.38 1.00 5.73
N ARG A 213 9.41 2.01 4.85
CA ARG A 213 9.38 3.43 5.24
C ARG A 213 8.11 3.75 6.05
N GLN A 214 6.94 3.29 5.61
CA GLN A 214 5.69 3.53 6.33
C GLN A 214 5.66 2.80 7.69
N GLY A 215 6.07 1.53 7.72
CA GLY A 215 6.24 0.78 8.96
C GLY A 215 7.18 1.46 9.94
N PHE A 216 8.31 1.97 9.46
CA PHE A 216 9.28 2.74 10.25
C PHE A 216 8.69 4.01 10.85
N ILE A 217 7.93 4.79 10.08
CA ILE A 217 7.27 6.00 10.61
C ILE A 217 6.27 5.64 11.70
N LEU A 218 5.48 4.57 11.51
CA LEU A 218 4.50 4.10 12.51
C LEU A 218 5.20 3.62 13.78
N LEU A 219 6.24 2.79 13.65
CA LEU A 219 7.04 2.29 14.77
C LEU A 219 7.62 3.45 15.59
N MET A 220 8.22 4.42 14.92
CA MET A 220 8.83 5.57 15.59
C MET A 220 7.79 6.50 16.23
N THR A 221 6.57 6.56 15.68
CA THR A 221 5.46 7.31 16.29
C THR A 221 5.00 6.65 17.60
N ALA A 222 4.84 5.32 17.59
CA ALA A 222 4.53 4.55 18.79
C ALA A 222 5.66 4.65 19.84
N PHE A 223 6.91 4.59 19.38
CA PHE A 223 8.10 4.74 20.20
C PHE A 223 8.15 6.10 20.90
N ASP A 224 8.00 7.20 20.15
CA ASP A 224 7.98 8.55 20.71
C ASP A 224 6.95 8.68 21.83
N ALA A 225 5.71 8.23 21.56
CA ALA A 225 4.62 8.29 22.52
C ALA A 225 4.96 7.49 23.79
N ALA A 226 5.52 6.28 23.64
CA ALA A 226 5.92 5.45 24.76
C ALA A 226 7.05 6.08 25.58
N VAL A 227 8.06 6.69 24.95
CA VAL A 227 9.16 7.40 25.66
C VAL A 227 8.61 8.55 26.49
N PHE A 228 7.73 9.39 25.93
CA PHE A 228 7.10 10.49 26.68
C PHE A 228 6.21 9.98 27.81
N ASP A 229 5.40 8.96 27.56
CA ASP A 229 4.52 8.38 28.56
C ASP A 229 5.30 7.78 29.74
N LEU A 230 6.38 7.03 29.47
CA LEU A 230 7.24 6.47 30.51
C LEU A 230 7.97 7.57 31.29
N THR A 231 8.49 8.59 30.60
CA THR A 231 9.10 9.74 31.26
C THR A 231 8.11 10.45 32.19
N ARG A 232 6.87 10.63 31.74
CA ARG A 232 5.80 11.23 32.56
C ARG A 232 5.52 10.40 33.81
N VAL A 233 5.45 9.07 33.69
CA VAL A 233 5.28 8.17 34.84
C VAL A 233 6.43 8.33 35.83
N THR A 234 7.67 8.34 35.36
CA THR A 234 8.84 8.50 36.24
C THR A 234 8.89 9.88 36.90
N LEU A 235 8.61 10.95 36.16
CA LEU A 235 8.51 12.31 36.69
C LEU A 235 7.40 12.44 37.74
N ARG A 236 6.27 11.77 37.57
CA ARG A 236 5.19 11.80 38.59
C ARG A 236 5.63 11.11 39.88
N LYS A 237 6.34 9.99 39.76
CA LYS A 237 6.83 9.20 40.89
C LYS A 237 7.86 9.97 41.72
N ASP A 238 8.79 10.65 41.05
CA ASP A 238 9.93 11.31 41.70
C ASP A 238 10.10 12.76 41.19
N PHE A 239 9.02 13.52 41.31
CA PHE A 239 8.91 14.86 40.75
C PHE A 239 10.02 15.80 41.21
N PHE A 240 10.23 15.96 42.51
CA PHE A 240 11.15 16.98 43.00
C PHE A 240 12.61 16.72 42.63
N ARG A 241 13.04 15.45 42.59
CA ARG A 241 14.43 15.11 42.23
C ARG A 241 14.65 15.23 40.73
N LEU A 242 13.67 14.85 39.93
CA LEU A 242 13.82 14.77 38.48
C LEU A 242 13.47 16.09 37.78
N ILE A 243 12.48 16.87 38.24
CA ILE A 243 12.03 18.06 37.52
C ILE A 243 13.14 19.10 37.28
N ALA A 244 14.13 19.16 38.19
CA ALA A 244 15.30 20.01 38.06
C ALA A 244 16.28 19.57 36.94
N LYS A 245 16.18 18.32 36.47
CA LYS A 245 17.00 17.73 35.41
C LYS A 245 16.36 17.89 34.03
N PHE A 246 15.03 17.93 33.98
CA PHE A 246 14.28 18.14 32.74
C PHE A 246 13.91 19.62 32.51
N GLY A 247 13.99 20.50 33.50
CA GLY A 247 13.57 21.89 33.38
C GLY A 247 14.68 22.93 33.29
N ARG A 248 14.39 24.06 32.62
CA ARG A 248 15.02 25.34 33.00
C ARG A 248 14.54 25.70 34.40
N GLN A 249 15.43 26.21 35.25
CA GLN A 249 15.09 26.71 36.59
C GLN A 249 14.26 28.01 36.51
N GLU A 250 13.07 27.95 35.92
CA GLU A 250 12.17 29.09 35.90
C GLU A 250 11.59 29.31 37.30
N LYS A 251 11.74 30.54 37.79
CA LYS A 251 11.14 30.96 39.05
C LYS A 251 9.63 30.99 38.85
N MET A 252 8.91 30.15 39.59
CA MET A 252 7.47 30.13 39.55
C MET A 252 6.90 31.20 40.49
N ALA A 253 6.05 32.08 39.96
CA ALA A 253 5.38 33.10 40.77
C ALA A 253 4.31 32.47 41.68
N MET A 254 4.21 32.93 42.92
CA MET A 254 3.21 32.44 43.88
C MET A 254 1.77 32.61 43.38
N GLU A 255 1.51 33.65 42.59
CA GLU A 255 0.22 33.89 41.93
C GLU A 255 -0.15 32.75 40.97
N LYS A 256 0.81 32.13 40.28
CA LYS A 256 0.53 30.97 39.42
C LYS A 256 0.15 29.75 40.26
N LEU A 257 0.78 29.56 41.43
CA LEU A 257 0.49 28.44 42.32
C LEU A 257 -0.95 28.48 42.87
N SER A 258 -1.53 29.67 43.09
CA SER A 258 -2.90 29.79 43.58
C SER A 258 -3.98 29.38 42.57
N HIS A 259 -3.62 29.13 41.30
CA HIS A 259 -4.56 28.68 40.27
C HIS A 259 -4.78 27.16 40.29
N PHE A 260 -3.98 26.40 41.04
CA PHE A 260 -4.10 24.95 41.13
C PHE A 260 -4.92 24.53 42.34
N THR A 261 -5.84 23.58 42.15
CA THR A 261 -6.70 23.07 43.23
C THR A 261 -5.99 22.03 44.11
N SER A 262 -4.92 21.42 43.60
CA SER A 262 -4.14 20.40 44.30
C SER A 262 -2.68 20.39 43.85
N PHE A 263 -1.81 19.80 44.68
CA PHE A 263 -0.42 19.55 44.30
C PHE A 263 -0.32 18.56 43.12
N ASP A 264 -1.20 17.57 43.02
CA ASP A 264 -1.18 16.62 41.92
C ASP A 264 -1.48 17.29 40.58
N GLU A 265 -2.44 18.21 40.55
CA GLU A 265 -2.77 19.03 39.38
C GLU A 265 -1.59 19.93 38.98
N PHE A 266 -0.99 20.59 39.98
CA PHE A 266 0.21 21.39 39.79
C PHE A 266 1.38 20.59 39.20
N ARG A 267 1.67 19.43 39.80
CA ARG A 267 2.73 18.50 39.38
C ARG A 267 2.50 18.09 37.92
N ASP A 268 1.31 17.61 37.62
CA ASP A 268 0.98 17.08 36.31
C ASP A 268 1.04 18.18 35.24
N GLN A 269 0.52 19.38 35.50
CA GLN A 269 0.62 20.48 34.56
C GLN A 269 2.07 20.92 34.34
N THR A 270 2.88 20.99 35.41
CA THR A 270 4.31 21.33 35.30
C THR A 270 5.07 20.31 34.45
N ILE A 271 4.78 19.01 34.63
CA ILE A 271 5.36 17.94 33.81
C ILE A 271 4.97 18.12 32.34
N GLU A 272 3.69 18.36 32.03
CA GLU A 272 3.26 18.58 30.64
C GLU A 272 3.91 19.80 30.01
N GLU A 273 3.98 20.92 30.73
CA GLU A 273 4.60 22.15 30.24
C GLU A 273 6.09 21.95 29.92
N GLN A 274 6.80 21.21 30.77
CA GLN A 274 8.20 20.89 30.49
C GLN A 274 8.34 19.94 29.30
N LEU A 275 7.64 18.80 29.31
CA LEU A 275 7.79 17.78 28.27
C LEU A 275 7.40 18.29 26.88
N LYS A 276 6.43 19.21 26.77
CA LYS A 276 6.06 19.85 25.49
C LYS A 276 7.21 20.57 24.79
N THR A 277 8.23 20.98 25.53
CA THR A 277 9.39 21.70 24.96
C THR A 277 10.53 20.77 24.53
N PHE A 278 10.45 19.47 24.85
CA PHE A 278 11.48 18.50 24.53
C PHE A 278 11.22 17.83 23.19
N TYR A 279 12.30 17.65 22.42
CA TYR A 279 12.33 16.65 21.37
C TYR A 279 12.76 15.30 21.97
N VAL A 280 12.31 14.19 21.39
CA VAL A 280 12.66 12.83 21.85
C VAL A 280 14.17 12.61 21.93
N LYS A 281 14.94 13.16 20.97
CA LYS A 281 16.41 13.14 21.00
C LYS A 281 16.93 13.71 22.33
N ASP A 282 16.52 14.93 22.66
CA ASP A 282 17.02 15.65 23.83
C ASP A 282 16.56 14.95 25.12
N LEU A 283 15.34 14.42 25.11
CA LEU A 283 14.79 13.66 26.22
C LEU A 283 15.61 12.39 26.50
N LEU A 284 15.96 11.63 25.47
CA LEU A 284 16.81 10.45 25.60
C LEU A 284 18.22 10.79 26.12
N PHE A 285 18.78 11.94 25.72
CA PHE A 285 20.06 12.41 26.27
C PHE A 285 19.96 12.70 27.77
N VAL A 286 18.93 13.41 28.22
CA VAL A 286 18.71 13.66 29.66
C VAL A 286 18.56 12.34 30.42
N ILE A 287 17.80 11.39 29.89
CA ILE A 287 17.62 10.08 30.51
C ILE A 287 18.95 9.32 30.61
N LYS A 288 19.79 9.38 29.56
CA LYS A 288 21.14 8.79 29.60
C LYS A 288 22.04 9.47 30.64
N GLU A 289 21.98 10.81 30.78
CA GLU A 289 22.71 11.55 31.80
C GLU A 289 22.28 11.19 33.23
N LEU A 290 21.04 10.72 33.41
CA LEU A 290 20.55 10.18 34.67
C LEU A 290 21.05 8.75 34.96
N GLY A 291 21.89 8.18 34.08
CA GLY A 291 22.49 6.86 34.24
C GLY A 291 21.64 5.70 33.72
N VAL A 292 20.59 5.99 32.95
CA VAL A 292 19.74 4.95 32.36
C VAL A 292 20.36 4.46 31.07
N ASN A 293 20.66 3.16 31.02
CA ASN A 293 21.15 2.51 29.80
C ASN A 293 19.97 2.21 28.87
N CYS A 294 19.67 3.13 27.96
CA CYS A 294 18.55 3.00 27.03
C CYS A 294 18.72 1.88 26.01
N VAL A 295 19.92 1.35 25.78
CA VAL A 295 20.15 0.23 24.85
C VAL A 295 21.24 -0.68 25.39
N ASP A 296 21.33 -1.89 24.85
CA ASP A 296 22.39 -2.83 25.20
C ASP A 296 23.65 -2.61 24.34
N GLU A 297 24.65 -1.94 24.90
CA GLU A 297 25.89 -1.60 24.19
C GLU A 297 26.79 -2.82 23.92
N THR A 298 26.53 -4.01 24.50
CA THR A 298 27.40 -5.18 24.31
C THR A 298 27.31 -5.81 22.92
N ASN A 299 26.23 -5.55 22.18
CA ASN A 299 25.96 -6.16 20.88
C ASN A 299 26.26 -5.21 19.69
N GLY A 300 27.10 -4.19 19.91
CA GLY A 300 27.48 -3.23 18.87
C GLY A 300 26.39 -2.22 18.46
N CYS A 301 25.18 -2.34 19.01
CA CYS A 301 24.10 -1.36 18.87
C CYS A 301 24.20 -0.32 19.98
N GLY A 302 24.90 0.79 19.71
CA GLY A 302 25.12 1.83 20.70
C GLY A 302 23.94 2.80 20.83
N PHE A 303 23.94 3.59 21.90
CA PHE A 303 22.98 4.69 22.07
C PHE A 303 22.93 5.65 20.86
N ILE A 304 24.06 5.78 20.16
CA ILE A 304 24.16 6.59 18.95
C ILE A 304 23.26 6.07 17.81
N ASN A 305 23.07 4.75 17.70
CA ASN A 305 22.17 4.14 16.72
C ASN A 305 20.73 4.53 17.01
N LEU A 306 20.30 4.49 18.28
CA LEU A 306 18.95 4.92 18.67
C LEU A 306 18.70 6.39 18.32
N ILE A 307 19.67 7.27 18.59
CA ILE A 307 19.57 8.67 18.21
C ILE A 307 19.52 8.85 16.69
N GLU A 308 20.29 8.06 15.96
CA GLU A 308 20.27 8.05 14.50
C GLU A 308 18.87 7.68 13.96
N LEU A 309 18.17 6.68 14.53
CA LEU A 309 16.78 6.36 14.17
C LEU A 309 15.84 7.56 14.37
N VAL A 310 15.96 8.26 15.49
CA VAL A 310 15.14 9.46 15.79
C VAL A 310 15.39 10.55 14.75
N MET A 311 16.65 10.79 14.39
CA MET A 311 17.03 11.77 13.36
C MET A 311 16.56 11.34 11.97
N ARG A 312 16.71 10.06 11.62
CA ARG A 312 16.25 9.45 10.38
C ARG A 312 14.75 9.63 10.22
N ARG A 313 13.95 9.34 11.25
CA ARG A 313 12.50 9.55 11.22
C ARG A 313 12.13 10.98 10.86
N ASN A 314 12.80 11.98 11.44
CA ASN A 314 12.51 13.38 11.14
C ASN A 314 12.72 13.69 9.66
N VAL A 315 13.76 13.12 9.03
CA VAL A 315 14.00 13.24 7.60
C VAL A 315 12.89 12.59 6.78
N HIS A 316 12.42 11.40 7.17
CA HIS A 316 11.29 10.75 6.48
C HIS A 316 9.99 11.53 6.60
N VAL A 317 9.69 12.04 7.79
CA VAL A 317 8.44 12.76 8.07
C VAL A 317 8.43 14.14 7.40
N HIS A 318 9.52 14.90 7.47
CA HIS A 318 9.54 16.30 7.04
C HIS A 318 10.12 16.52 5.65
N ASN A 319 11.00 15.65 5.16
CA ASN A 319 11.68 15.83 3.88
C ASN A 319 11.60 14.59 2.98
N ARG A 320 10.55 13.77 3.15
CA ARG A 320 10.29 12.56 2.34
C ARG A 320 11.45 11.55 2.27
N GLY A 321 12.38 11.60 3.22
CA GLY A 321 13.56 10.72 3.24
C GLY A 321 14.82 11.37 2.67
N LEU A 322 14.75 12.60 2.14
CA LEU A 322 15.91 13.32 1.62
C LEU A 322 16.72 13.94 2.74
N VAL A 323 18.01 13.61 2.79
CA VAL A 323 18.94 14.12 3.79
C VAL A 323 19.09 15.63 3.68
N ASP A 324 18.87 16.32 4.80
CA ASP A 324 18.99 17.77 4.93
C ASP A 324 20.14 18.19 5.85
N GLU A 325 20.37 19.50 5.95
CA GLU A 325 21.42 20.05 6.83
C GLU A 325 21.18 19.74 8.31
N ARG A 326 19.92 19.58 8.73
CA ARG A 326 19.55 19.27 10.12
C ARG A 326 19.96 17.85 10.49
N TYR A 327 19.77 16.89 9.59
CA TYR A 327 20.25 15.52 9.76
C TYR A 327 21.78 15.47 9.83
N LEU A 328 22.45 16.28 9.02
CA LEU A 328 23.91 16.40 8.99
C LEU A 328 24.49 17.33 10.06
N GLU A 329 23.77 17.52 11.19
CA GLU A 329 24.23 18.30 12.35
C GLU A 329 25.68 17.95 12.68
N ARG A 330 26.55 18.98 12.74
CA ARG A 330 27.98 18.79 12.92
C ARG A 330 28.39 18.91 14.38
N ASP A 331 29.35 18.09 14.80
CA ASP A 331 30.02 18.21 16.08
C ASP A 331 31.04 19.38 16.09
N SER A 332 31.70 19.59 17.24
CA SER A 332 32.76 20.60 17.41
C SER A 332 33.94 20.42 16.46
N ASN A 333 34.13 19.22 15.90
CA ASN A 333 35.16 18.88 14.92
C ASN A 333 34.67 18.97 13.47
N ARG A 334 33.50 19.56 13.23
CA ARG A 334 32.82 19.69 11.92
C ARG A 334 32.46 18.35 11.26
N LYS A 335 32.43 17.24 12.01
CA LYS A 335 31.98 15.93 11.52
C LYS A 335 30.49 15.75 11.79
N PRO A 336 29.73 15.09 10.88
CA PRO A 336 28.35 14.72 11.17
C PRO A 336 28.25 13.92 12.48
N LYS A 337 27.38 14.38 13.39
CA LYS A 337 27.32 13.87 14.77
C LYS A 337 26.67 12.49 14.87
N TYR A 338 25.65 12.23 14.03
CA TYR A 338 24.82 11.03 14.08
C TYR A 338 24.71 10.30 12.73
N ASN A 339 25.44 10.73 11.70
CA ASN A 339 25.36 10.12 10.37
C ASN A 339 26.23 8.85 10.29
N LEU A 340 25.69 7.73 10.75
CA LEU A 340 26.40 6.45 10.78
C LEU A 340 26.59 5.84 9.39
N HIS A 341 25.82 6.28 8.41
CA HIS A 341 25.77 5.72 7.05
C HIS A 341 26.49 6.59 6.01
N ASN A 342 27.23 7.61 6.44
CA ASN A 342 28.00 8.51 5.58
C ASN A 342 27.21 9.19 4.44
N LEU A 343 25.91 9.40 4.65
CA LEU A 343 25.02 10.03 3.67
C LEU A 343 25.39 11.51 3.45
N GLN A 344 25.12 12.00 2.25
CA GLN A 344 25.35 13.36 1.82
C GLN A 344 24.04 14.15 1.70
N LEU A 345 24.15 15.48 1.59
CA LEU A 345 23.01 16.35 1.40
C LEU A 345 22.27 16.00 0.09
N GLY A 346 20.97 15.76 0.17
CA GLY A 346 20.15 15.36 -0.97
C GLY A 346 20.09 13.85 -1.21
N ASP A 347 20.91 13.04 -0.53
CA ASP A 347 20.80 11.59 -0.61
C ASP A 347 19.45 11.12 -0.04
N VAL A 348 18.93 10.01 -0.58
CA VAL A 348 17.77 9.34 0.01
C VAL A 348 18.26 8.41 1.12
N ALA A 349 17.74 8.60 2.32
CA ALA A 349 17.99 7.73 3.45
C ALA A 349 17.07 6.51 3.38
N HIS A 350 17.48 5.42 2.74
CA HIS A 350 16.60 4.24 2.58
C HIS A 350 16.33 3.53 3.91
N ILE A 351 15.10 3.00 4.04
CA ILE A 351 14.73 2.03 5.07
C ILE A 351 14.67 0.66 4.39
N ASP A 352 15.77 -0.08 4.46
CA ASP A 352 15.81 -1.48 4.01
C ASP A 352 15.42 -2.43 5.16
N SER A 353 15.35 -3.73 4.86
CA SER A 353 14.96 -4.75 5.84
C SER A 353 15.91 -4.79 7.05
N SER A 354 17.21 -4.62 6.82
CA SER A 354 18.22 -4.62 7.88
C SER A 354 18.02 -3.43 8.83
N TYR A 355 17.78 -2.24 8.27
CA TYR A 355 17.51 -1.04 9.04
C TYR A 355 16.17 -1.14 9.79
N TRP A 356 15.14 -1.71 9.16
CA TRP A 356 13.84 -1.98 9.77
C TRP A 356 13.95 -2.94 10.97
N GLU A 357 14.70 -4.04 10.85
CA GLU A 357 14.95 -4.99 11.93
C GLU A 357 15.74 -4.34 13.08
N GLN A 358 16.77 -3.57 12.75
CA GLN A 358 17.55 -2.83 13.74
C GLN A 358 16.68 -1.81 14.49
N ALA A 359 15.79 -1.10 13.79
CA ALA A 359 14.88 -0.15 14.40
C ALA A 359 13.94 -0.84 15.40
N ASN A 360 13.35 -1.97 15.00
CA ASN A 360 12.48 -2.75 15.89
C ASN A 360 13.21 -3.21 17.15
N LEU A 361 14.43 -3.72 17.00
CA LEU A 361 15.24 -4.18 18.12
C LEU A 361 15.57 -3.04 19.09
N LEU A 362 16.07 -1.91 18.57
CA LEU A 362 16.50 -0.79 19.40
C LEU A 362 15.34 -0.09 20.12
N CYS A 363 14.21 0.11 19.43
CA CYS A 363 13.02 0.68 20.06
C CYS A 363 12.52 -0.22 21.19
N LYS A 364 12.42 -1.53 20.97
CA LYS A 364 12.01 -2.50 21.99
C LYS A 364 12.93 -2.47 23.21
N GLN A 365 14.25 -2.58 22.98
CA GLN A 365 15.23 -2.53 24.07
C GLN A 365 15.10 -1.23 24.87
N CYS A 366 14.93 -0.09 24.20
CA CYS A 366 14.77 1.17 24.88
C CYS A 366 13.51 1.24 25.72
N ILE A 367 12.36 0.82 25.19
CA ILE A 367 11.12 0.79 25.97
C ILE A 367 11.25 -0.15 27.17
N ASP A 368 11.83 -1.35 27.01
CA ASP A 368 12.03 -2.29 28.13
C ASP A 368 12.90 -1.68 29.25
N ARG A 369 13.99 -1.00 28.88
CA ARG A 369 14.90 -0.34 29.83
C ARG A 369 14.26 0.86 30.51
N LEU A 370 13.50 1.67 29.77
CA LEU A 370 12.76 2.81 30.32
C LEU A 370 11.63 2.37 31.24
N THR A 371 10.96 1.25 30.93
CA THR A 371 9.96 0.65 31.82
C THR A 371 10.59 0.18 33.11
N ALA A 372 11.73 -0.53 33.03
CA ALA A 372 12.48 -0.94 34.23
C ALA A 372 12.82 0.28 35.10
N TRP A 373 13.36 1.34 34.50
CA TRP A 373 13.66 2.60 35.17
C TRP A 373 12.42 3.25 35.82
N ALA A 374 11.28 3.31 35.12
CA ALA A 374 10.05 3.87 35.67
C ALA A 374 9.50 3.05 36.87
N THR A 375 9.73 1.74 36.87
CA THR A 375 9.28 0.85 37.96
C THR A 375 10.26 0.75 39.14
N ASP A 376 11.54 1.05 38.95
CA ASP A 376 12.59 0.86 39.95
C ASP A 376 12.31 1.68 41.22
N PRO A 377 12.06 1.06 42.39
CA PRO A 377 11.74 1.76 43.63
C PRO A 377 12.88 2.65 44.16
N LEU A 378 14.11 2.49 43.66
CA LEU A 378 15.29 3.27 44.06
C LEU A 378 15.57 4.46 43.12
N VAL A 379 14.82 4.56 42.02
CA VAL A 379 14.62 5.82 41.30
C VAL A 379 13.62 6.63 42.10
#